data_AF-A0A3P7E6W0-F1
#
_entry.id   AF-A0A3P7E6W0-F1
#
_cell.length_a   1.000
_cell.length_b   1.000
_cell.length_c   1.000
_cell.angle_alpha   90.00
_cell.angle_beta   90.00
_cell.angle_gamma   90.00
#
_symmetry.space_group_name_H-M   'P 1'
#
loop_
_entity.id
_entity.type
_entity.pdbx_description
1 polymer ?
#
loop_
_entity_poly.entity_id
_entity_poly.type
_entity_poly.pdbx_seq_one_letter_code
_entity_poly.pdbx_strand_id
1 'polypeptide(L)'
;MVHEGPDWSSTGIILALLLASLGIIMTSFTVLIFIRYNHTPVVKSTTRELSYIILSGITICYAVSFAVLATPSFTTCFISRTLPPVAFSMIYSALLTKTNRIARILAGSKKRILTKKPRFLSTASQVSNFSFFFFFFKL
;
A
#
# COMPACT_ATOMS: atom_id res chain seq x y z
N MET A 1 21.96 -9.38 -17.49
CA MET A 1 23.31 -8.94 -17.91
C MET A 1 23.76 -7.97 -16.85
N VAL A 2 24.74 -8.41 -16.05
CA VAL A 2 25.53 -7.67 -15.06
C VAL A 2 24.74 -6.63 -14.24
N HIS A 3 24.07 -7.06 -13.17
CA HIS A 3 23.92 -6.15 -12.03
C HIS A 3 25.33 -6.03 -11.45
N GLU A 4 26.06 -4.99 -11.87
CA GLU A 4 27.11 -4.41 -11.06
C GLU A 4 26.54 -4.32 -9.65
N GLY A 5 27.13 -5.08 -8.73
CA GLY A 5 26.68 -5.10 -7.34
C GLY A 5 26.58 -3.65 -6.88
N PRO A 6 25.53 -3.26 -6.13
CA PRO A 6 25.35 -1.88 -5.72
C PRO A 6 26.68 -1.35 -5.19
N ASP A 7 27.23 -0.31 -5.82
CA ASP A 7 28.41 0.36 -5.28
C ASP A 7 28.04 0.79 -3.87
N TRP A 8 28.49 0.05 -2.86
CA TRP A 8 28.07 0.26 -1.46
C TRP A 8 28.52 1.64 -0.95
N SER A 9 29.42 2.31 -1.68
CA SER A 9 29.84 3.70 -1.47
C SER A 9 29.04 4.75 -2.24
N SER A 10 28.15 4.37 -3.16
CA SER A 10 27.33 5.34 -3.88
C SER A 10 26.34 5.98 -2.91
N THR A 11 26.50 7.29 -2.70
CA THR A 11 25.65 8.11 -1.82
C THR A 11 24.15 7.88 -2.07
N GLY A 12 23.76 7.60 -3.33
CA GLY A 12 22.38 7.29 -3.69
C GLY A 12 21.82 6.01 -3.06
N ILE A 13 22.60 4.93 -2.97
CA ILE A 13 22.15 3.65 -2.38
C ILE A 13 22.03 3.79 -0.86
N ILE A 14 23.02 4.42 -0.22
CA ILE A 14 23.00 4.72 1.21
C ILE A 14 21.79 5.59 1.54
N LEU A 15 21.52 6.63 0.74
CA LEU A 15 20.37 7.50 0.93
C LEU A 15 19.05 6.75 0.75
N ALA A 16 18.94 5.90 -0.27
CA ALA A 16 17.75 5.07 -0.49
C ALA A 16 17.50 4.10 0.67
N LEU A 17 18.56 3.51 1.22
CA LEU A 17 18.50 2.63 2.40
C LEU A 17 18.05 3.36 3.66
N LEU A 18 18.64 4.51 3.92
CA LEU A 18 18.25 5.36 5.05
C LEU A 18 16.79 5.79 4.92
N LEU A 19 16.38 6.23 3.73
CA LEU A 19 14.99 6.63 3.49
C LEU A 19 14.01 5.45 3.61
N ALA A 20 14.37 4.27 3.09
CA ALA A 20 13.55 3.07 3.20
C ALA A 20 13.42 2.60 4.66
N SER A 21 14.54 2.55 5.40
CA SER A 21 14.53 2.15 6.82
C SER A 21 13.77 3.15 7.69
N LEU A 22 13.99 4.47 7.52
CA LEU A 22 13.21 5.51 8.18
C LEU A 22 11.73 5.42 7.81
N GLY A 23 11.41 5.18 6.54
CA GLY A 23 10.05 4.98 6.05
C GLY A 23 9.37 3.79 6.72
N ILE A 24 10.05 2.65 6.83
CA ILE A 24 9.55 1.45 7.54
C ILE A 24 9.33 1.79 9.01
N ILE A 25 10.32 2.36 9.71
CA ILE A 25 10.22 2.70 11.14
C ILE A 25 9.03 3.64 11.40
N MET A 26 8.90 4.71 10.61
CA MET A 26 7.77 5.65 10.73
C MET A 26 6.43 4.99 10.45
N THR A 27 6.37 4.13 9.43
CA THR A 27 5.14 3.42 9.06
C THR A 27 4.76 2.40 10.14
N SER A 28 5.70 1.57 10.59
CA SER A 28 5.52 0.60 11.67
C SER A 28 5.12 1.28 12.97
N PHE A 29 5.76 2.39 13.33
CA PHE A 29 5.40 3.18 14.51
C PHE A 29 3.98 3.72 14.40
N THR A 30 3.59 4.23 13.23
CA THR A 30 2.23 4.68 12.96
C THR A 30 1.23 3.53 13.08
N VAL A 31 1.50 2.36 12.49
CA VAL A 31 0.66 1.15 12.60
C VAL A 31 0.50 0.74 14.06
N LEU A 32 1.60 0.67 14.82
CA LEU A 32 1.58 0.28 16.24
C LEU A 32 0.79 1.27 17.09
N ILE A 33 0.97 2.57 16.86
CA ILE A 33 0.17 3.62 17.52
C ILE A 33 -1.30 3.46 17.17
N PHE A 34 -1.64 3.22 15.90
CA PHE A 34 -3.01 3.00 15.49
C PHE A 34 -3.65 1.79 16.17
N ILE A 35 -2.91 0.69 16.30
CA ILE A 35 -3.38 -0.52 16.97
C ILE A 35 -3.56 -0.25 18.47
N ARG A 36 -2.60 0.41 19.13
CA ARG A 36 -2.66 0.73 20.57
C ARG A 36 -3.71 1.77 20.90
N TYR A 37 -3.70 2.87 20.17
CA TYR A 37 -4.69 3.93 20.26
C TYR A 37 -5.74 3.74 19.16
N ASN A 38 -6.49 2.64 19.25
CA ASN A 38 -7.59 2.34 18.31
C ASN A 38 -8.66 3.47 18.25
N HIS A 39 -8.60 4.42 19.20
CA HIS A 39 -9.41 5.64 19.26
C HIS A 39 -8.75 6.90 18.65
N THR A 40 -7.55 6.82 18.06
CA THR A 40 -6.87 8.00 17.52
C THR A 40 -7.61 8.61 16.31
N PRO A 41 -7.70 9.94 16.22
CA PRO A 41 -8.56 10.68 15.29
C PRO A 41 -8.25 10.45 13.81
N VAL A 42 -7.09 9.88 13.47
CA VAL A 42 -6.81 9.49 12.08
C VAL A 42 -7.82 8.43 11.61
N VAL A 43 -8.21 7.51 12.49
CA VAL A 43 -9.28 6.51 12.30
C VAL A 43 -10.67 7.16 12.17
N LYS A 44 -10.82 8.41 12.63
CA LYS A 44 -12.09 9.13 12.63
C LYS A 44 -12.24 10.06 11.42
N SER A 45 -11.14 10.61 10.89
CA SER A 45 -11.17 11.45 9.69
C SER A 45 -11.33 10.63 8.40
N THR A 46 -10.69 9.46 8.33
CA THR A 46 -10.87 8.49 7.25
C THR A 46 -11.47 7.21 7.82
N THR A 47 -12.26 6.47 7.05
CA THR A 47 -12.78 5.17 7.52
C THR A 47 -11.61 4.24 7.86
N ARG A 48 -11.67 3.58 9.02
CA ARG A 48 -10.59 2.73 9.58
C ARG A 48 -9.94 1.83 8.53
N GLU A 49 -10.76 1.05 7.83
CA GLU A 49 -10.37 0.15 6.75
C GLU A 49 -9.48 0.82 5.69
N LEU A 50 -9.84 2.01 5.26
CA LEU A 50 -9.15 2.72 4.17
C LEU A 50 -7.75 3.17 4.60
N SER A 51 -7.62 3.65 5.84
CA SER A 51 -6.31 4.03 6.38
C SER A 51 -5.39 2.81 6.46
N TYR A 52 -5.91 1.68 6.94
CA TYR A 52 -5.14 0.45 7.03
C TYR A 52 -4.68 -0.05 5.66
N ILE A 53 -5.53 0.02 4.62
CA ILE A 53 -5.16 -0.39 3.26
C ILE A 53 -4.04 0.48 2.67
N ILE A 54 -4.11 1.81 2.84
CA ILE A 54 -3.05 2.71 2.36
C ILE A 54 -1.76 2.46 3.13
N LEU A 55 -1.85 2.32 4.45
CA LEU A 55 -0.70 2.12 5.32
C LEU A 55 -0.01 0.77 5.04
N SER A 56 -0.79 -0.30 4.79
CA SER A 56 -0.26 -1.59 4.36
C SER A 56 0.39 -1.48 2.98
N GLY A 57 -0.24 -0.80 2.02
CA GLY A 57 0.34 -0.56 0.69
C GLY A 57 1.69 0.16 0.75
N ILE A 58 1.80 1.21 1.57
CA ILE A 58 3.07 1.95 1.77
C ILE A 58 4.13 1.05 2.43
N THR A 59 3.75 0.27 3.44
CA THR A 59 4.67 -0.70 4.08
C THR A 59 5.22 -1.68 3.06
N ILE A 60 4.35 -2.18 2.17
CA ILE A 60 4.73 -3.09 1.09
C ILE A 60 5.68 -2.40 0.10
N CYS A 61 5.44 -1.14 -0.27
CA CYS A 61 6.35 -0.39 -1.15
C CYS A 61 7.77 -0.30 -0.56
N TYR A 62 7.90 0.02 0.74
CA TYR A 62 9.23 0.06 1.36
C TYR A 62 9.86 -1.34 1.51
N ALA A 63 9.04 -2.38 1.74
CA ALA A 63 9.51 -3.76 1.75
C ALA A 63 10.09 -4.19 0.40
N VAL A 64 9.58 -3.68 -0.73
CA VAL A 64 10.19 -3.88 -2.06
C VAL A 64 11.59 -3.31 -2.13
N SER A 65 11.79 -2.07 -1.67
CA SER A 65 13.13 -1.45 -1.66
C SER A 65 14.13 -2.30 -0.89
N PHE A 66 13.71 -2.92 0.22
CA PHE A 66 14.54 -3.85 0.97
C PHE A 66 14.73 -5.19 0.25
N ALA A 67 13.68 -5.75 -0.36
CA ALA A 67 13.73 -7.03 -1.07
C ALA A 67 14.62 -7.00 -2.31
N VAL A 68 14.75 -5.86 -2.97
CA VAL A 68 15.66 -5.66 -4.12
C VAL A 68 17.12 -5.60 -3.67
N LEU A 69 17.39 -5.07 -2.47
CA LEU A 69 18.74 -5.01 -1.92
C LEU A 69 19.14 -6.30 -1.19
N ALA A 70 18.18 -7.02 -0.62
CA ALA A 70 18.40 -8.31 0.01
C ALA A 70 19.01 -9.30 -1.00
N THR A 71 19.81 -10.23 -0.48
CA THR A 71 20.51 -11.24 -1.28
C THR A 71 19.56 -11.96 -2.25
N PRO A 72 20.00 -12.25 -3.49
CA PRO A 72 19.16 -12.88 -4.49
C PRO A 72 18.75 -14.27 -4.00
N SER A 73 17.48 -14.41 -3.63
CA SER A 73 16.83 -15.65 -3.24
C SER A 73 15.58 -15.82 -4.10
N PHE A 74 15.12 -17.06 -4.26
CA PHE A 74 13.89 -17.34 -5.01
C PHE A 74 12.72 -16.53 -4.48
N THR A 75 12.62 -16.41 -3.15
CA THR A 75 11.58 -15.65 -2.47
C THR A 75 11.70 -14.15 -2.70
N THR A 76 12.91 -13.56 -2.63
CA THR A 76 13.09 -12.10 -2.85
C THR A 76 12.87 -11.70 -4.30
N CYS A 77 13.25 -12.57 -5.26
CA CYS A 77 12.95 -12.39 -6.67
C CYS A 77 11.43 -12.39 -6.91
N PHE A 78 10.73 -13.38 -6.35
CA PHE A 78 9.29 -13.50 -6.45
C PHE A 78 8.56 -12.28 -5.82
N ILE A 79 8.94 -11.92 -4.60
CA ILE A 79 8.38 -10.78 -3.86
C ILE A 79 8.66 -9.47 -4.61
N SER A 80 9.90 -9.22 -5.04
CA SER A 80 10.26 -7.99 -5.77
C SER A 80 9.52 -7.84 -7.08
N ARG A 81 9.09 -8.94 -7.72
CA ARG A 81 8.28 -8.91 -8.94
C ARG A 81 6.80 -8.63 -8.66
N THR A 82 6.27 -9.18 -7.57
CA THR A 82 4.81 -9.21 -7.29
C THR A 82 4.34 -8.08 -6.38
N LEU A 83 5.14 -7.68 -5.41
CA LEU A 83 4.76 -6.63 -4.46
C LEU A 83 4.55 -5.25 -5.09
N PRO A 84 5.38 -4.76 -6.06
CA PRO A 84 5.18 -3.44 -6.62
C PRO A 84 3.76 -3.24 -7.20
N PRO A 85 3.28 -4.07 -8.16
CA PRO A 85 1.94 -3.86 -8.74
C PRO A 85 0.83 -4.02 -7.69
N VAL A 86 1.02 -4.91 -6.70
CA VAL A 86 0.08 -5.12 -5.61
C VAL A 86 -0.02 -3.89 -4.72
N ALA A 87 1.10 -3.30 -4.31
CA ALA A 87 1.14 -2.11 -3.47
C ALA A 87 0.51 -0.90 -4.17
N PHE A 88 0.87 -0.67 -5.44
CA PHE A 88 0.25 0.39 -6.24
C PHE A 88 -1.27 0.19 -6.35
N SER A 89 -1.74 -1.03 -6.66
CA SER A 89 -3.16 -1.33 -6.75
C SER A 89 -3.92 -1.04 -5.44
N MET A 90 -3.36 -1.43 -4.29
CA MET A 90 -3.96 -1.13 -2.98
C MET A 90 -4.07 0.38 -2.72
N ILE A 91 -2.98 1.12 -2.96
CA ILE A 91 -2.94 2.57 -2.75
C ILE A 91 -3.93 3.28 -3.68
N TYR A 92 -3.92 2.95 -4.98
CA TYR A 92 -4.85 3.53 -5.96
C TYR A 92 -6.30 3.21 -5.64
N SER A 93 -6.62 1.97 -5.28
CA SER A 93 -7.98 1.56 -4.88
C SER A 93 -8.49 2.37 -3.68
N ALA A 94 -7.62 2.56 -2.68
CA ALA A 94 -7.97 3.32 -1.50
C ALA A 94 -8.13 4.83 -1.78
N LEU A 95 -7.22 5.40 -2.57
CA LEU A 95 -7.31 6.80 -3.02
C LEU A 95 -8.58 7.04 -3.84
N LEU A 96 -8.89 6.15 -4.78
CA LEU A 96 -10.09 6.23 -5.61
C LEU A 96 -11.36 6.16 -4.74
N THR A 97 -11.36 5.31 -3.72
CA THR A 97 -12.47 5.23 -2.76
C THR A 97 -12.63 6.53 -1.97
N LYS A 98 -11.52 7.12 -1.49
CA LYS A 98 -11.51 8.40 -0.79
C LYS A 98 -12.07 9.51 -1.67
N THR A 99 -11.56 9.62 -2.89
CA THR A 99 -12.00 10.62 -3.88
C THR A 99 -13.46 10.43 -4.25
N ASN A 100 -13.92 9.20 -4.50
CA ASN A 100 -15.33 8.91 -4.76
C ASN A 100 -16.23 9.32 -3.59
N ARG A 101 -15.80 9.08 -2.33
CA ARG A 101 -16.53 9.48 -1.13
C ARG A 101 -16.63 11.00 -0.99
N ILE A 102 -15.56 11.73 -1.31
CA ILE A 102 -15.56 13.20 -1.28
C ILE A 102 -16.43 13.74 -2.42
N ALA A 103 -16.26 13.22 -3.64
CA ALA A 103 -17.02 13.61 -4.82
C ALA A 103 -18.52 13.46 -4.61
N ARG A 104 -18.98 12.37 -3.99
CA ARG A 104 -20.39 12.15 -3.68
C ARG A 104 -20.93 12.99 -2.52
N ILE A 105 -20.09 13.44 -1.58
CA ILE A 105 -20.52 14.41 -0.55
C ILE A 105 -20.77 15.77 -1.20
N LEU A 106 -19.83 16.23 -2.05
CA LEU A 106 -19.96 17.48 -2.79
C LEU A 106 -21.11 17.43 -3.82
N ALA A 107 -21.19 16.35 -4.60
CA ALA A 107 -22.28 16.15 -5.55
C ALA A 107 -23.62 15.91 -4.86
N GLY A 108 -23.64 15.26 -3.70
CA GLY A 108 -24.85 15.05 -2.89
C GLY A 108 -25.43 16.36 -2.38
N SER A 109 -24.58 17.33 -2.05
CA SER A 109 -25.00 18.72 -1.76
C SER A 109 -25.67 19.40 -2.96
N LYS A 110 -25.38 18.96 -4.19
CA LYS A 110 -25.98 19.47 -5.44
C LYS A 110 -27.11 18.58 -6.01
N LYS A 111 -27.15 17.29 -5.66
CA LYS A 111 -27.88 16.26 -6.42
C LYS A 111 -28.24 15.06 -5.53
N ARG A 112 -29.08 15.26 -4.51
CA ARG A 112 -29.77 14.19 -3.74
C ARG A 112 -30.48 13.14 -4.64
N ILE A 113 -30.58 13.38 -5.95
CA ILE A 113 -31.48 12.71 -6.89
C ILE A 113 -30.85 11.54 -7.69
N LEU A 114 -29.53 11.46 -7.92
CA LEU A 114 -29.01 10.34 -8.75
C LEU A 114 -28.47 9.19 -7.91
N THR A 115 -29.41 8.41 -7.40
CA THR A 115 -29.26 7.06 -6.85
C THR A 115 -28.56 6.11 -7.84
N LYS A 116 -27.24 6.13 -7.90
CA LYS A 116 -26.46 4.95 -8.28
C LYS A 116 -25.65 4.56 -7.06
N LYS A 117 -26.08 3.47 -6.43
CA LYS A 117 -25.41 2.81 -5.31
C LYS A 117 -24.20 2.07 -5.91
N PRO A 118 -22.94 2.53 -5.79
CA PRO A 118 -21.84 1.67 -6.20
C PRO A 118 -21.74 0.57 -5.13
N ARG A 119 -22.21 -0.64 -5.47
CA ARG A 119 -22.05 -1.87 -4.66
C ARG A 119 -20.59 -2.36 -4.57
N PHE A 120 -19.62 -1.51 -4.90
CA PHE A 120 -18.24 -1.91 -5.18
C PHE A 120 -17.26 -1.63 -4.03
N LEU A 121 -17.72 -1.60 -2.77
CA LEU A 121 -16.81 -1.47 -1.63
C LEU A 121 -16.44 -2.81 -0.97
N SER A 122 -17.28 -3.85 -1.09
CA SER A 122 -17.03 -5.13 -0.41
C SER A 122 -16.14 -6.08 -1.20
N THR A 123 -16.01 -5.89 -2.51
CA THR A 123 -15.30 -6.82 -3.40
C THR A 123 -13.79 -6.59 -3.40
N ALA A 124 -13.32 -5.36 -3.10
CA ALA A 124 -11.91 -4.98 -3.27
C ALA A 124 -10.93 -5.79 -2.40
N SER A 125 -11.27 -6.05 -1.12
CA SER A 125 -10.42 -6.87 -0.25
C SER A 125 -10.49 -8.36 -0.60
N GLN A 126 -11.66 -8.85 -1.02
CA GLN A 126 -11.83 -10.22 -1.48
C GLN A 126 -10.97 -10.48 -2.72
N VAL A 127 -11.00 -9.58 -3.71
CA VAL A 127 -10.15 -9.71 -4.92
C VAL A 127 -8.69 -9.43 -4.62
N SER A 128 -8.34 -8.59 -3.65
CA SER A 128 -6.93 -8.37 -3.28
C SER A 128 -6.31 -9.66 -2.75
N ASN A 129 -6.98 -10.36 -1.83
CA ASN A 129 -6.49 -11.64 -1.32
C ASN A 129 -6.51 -12.72 -2.41
N PHE A 130 -7.58 -12.78 -3.20
CA PHE A 130 -7.72 -13.80 -4.24
C PHE A 130 -6.74 -13.60 -5.40
N SER A 131 -6.50 -12.36 -5.82
CA SER A 131 -5.53 -12.01 -6.85
C SER A 131 -4.11 -12.25 -6.36
N PHE A 132 -3.82 -12.01 -5.07
CA PHE A 132 -2.51 -12.33 -4.50
C PHE A 132 -2.27 -13.85 -4.54
N PHE A 133 -3.27 -14.65 -4.18
CA PHE A 133 -3.19 -16.10 -4.26
C PHE A 133 -3.06 -16.62 -5.70
N PHE A 134 -3.85 -16.08 -6.64
CA PHE A 134 -3.84 -16.52 -8.03
C PHE A 134 -2.52 -16.15 -8.75
N PHE A 135 -1.91 -15.02 -8.39
CA PHE A 135 -0.59 -14.65 -8.92
C PHE A 135 0.53 -15.52 -8.33
N PHE A 136 0.39 -15.98 -7.08
CA PHE A 136 1.32 -16.94 -6.48
C PHE A 136 1.29 -18.32 -7.15
N PHE A 137 0.12 -18.77 -7.59
CA PHE A 137 -0.06 -20.14 -8.12
C PHE A 137 0.24 -20.28 -9.63
N LYS A 138 0.39 -19.18 -10.37
CA LYS A 138 0.64 -19.23 -11.83
C LYS A 138 2.15 -19.24 -12.19
N LEU A 139 3.05 -19.30 -11.20
CA LEU A 139 4.49 -19.49 -11.38
C LEU A 139 4.88 -20.93 -11.04
#